data_AF-A0A212C6R6-F1
#
_entry.id   AF-A0A212C6R6-F1
#
_cell.length_a   1.000
_cell.length_b   1.000
_cell.length_c   1.000
_cell.angle_alpha   90.00
_cell.angle_beta   90.00
_cell.angle_gamma   90.00
#
_symmetry.space_group_name_H-M   'P 1'
#
loop_
_entity.id
_entity.type
_entity.pdbx_description
1 polymer ?
#
loop_
_entity_poly.entity_id
_entity_poly.type
_entity_poly.pdbx_seq_one_letter_code
_entity_poly.pdbx_strand_id
1 'polypeptide(L)'
;MSKTPAAATTPSWRRFHSQNPELRTTGRLLRTGSLGLLPSLCPQDLLRCRVLTSGIFETRFQVDKVNFHMFDVGGQRDERRKWIQCFNDVTAIIYVAACSSYNMVIREDNNTNRLRESLDLFESIWNNRWLRTISIILFLNKQDMLAEKVLAGKSKIEDYFPEYANYTVPEDATPDAGEDPKVTRAKFFIRDLFLRISTATGDGKHYCYPHFTCAVDTENIRRVFNDCRDIIQRMHLKQYELL
;
A
#
# COMPACT_ATOMS: atom_id res chain seq x y z
N MET A 1 -45.76 -8.73 38.14
CA MET A 1 -44.44 -9.14 38.65
C MET A 1 -43.93 -10.26 37.76
N SER A 2 -42.77 -10.28 37.14
CA SER A 2 -41.74 -9.30 36.75
C SER A 2 -40.80 -10.13 35.87
N LYS A 3 -40.62 -9.75 34.60
CA LYS A 3 -39.72 -10.45 33.67
C LYS A 3 -38.27 -10.21 34.08
N THR A 4 -37.49 -11.28 34.22
CA THR A 4 -36.04 -11.24 34.43
C THR A 4 -35.36 -10.72 33.14
N PRO A 5 -34.50 -9.68 33.18
CA PRO A 5 -33.78 -9.23 31.99
C PRO A 5 -32.50 -10.06 31.76
N ALA A 6 -32.18 -10.28 30.49
CA ALA A 6 -30.94 -10.89 30.02
C ALA A 6 -29.73 -10.06 30.43
N ALA A 7 -28.66 -10.74 30.87
CA ALA A 7 -27.39 -10.13 31.21
C ALA A 7 -26.75 -9.51 29.95
N ALA A 8 -26.52 -8.19 30.00
CA ALA A 8 -25.72 -7.49 29.01
C ALA A 8 -24.25 -7.91 29.17
N THR A 9 -23.69 -8.52 28.14
CA THR A 9 -22.26 -8.76 28.02
C THR A 9 -21.54 -7.41 27.93
N THR A 10 -20.66 -7.16 28.91
CA THR A 10 -19.81 -5.97 29.01
C THR A 10 -18.88 -5.85 27.80
N PRO A 11 -18.72 -4.66 27.19
CA PRO A 11 -17.70 -4.45 26.17
C PRO A 11 -16.31 -4.56 26.81
N SER A 12 -15.51 -5.53 26.36
CA SER A 12 -14.11 -5.63 26.75
C SER A 12 -13.34 -4.46 26.15
N TRP A 13 -12.88 -3.53 26.98
CA TRP A 13 -12.00 -2.43 26.56
C TRP A 13 -10.58 -2.96 26.40
N ARG A 14 -10.07 -3.02 25.16
CA ARG A 14 -8.62 -3.26 24.92
C ARG A 14 -7.89 -1.93 24.95
N ARG A 15 -6.89 -1.84 25.84
CA ARG A 15 -5.97 -0.71 25.96
C ARG A 15 -5.10 -0.63 24.70
N PHE A 16 -5.23 0.45 23.92
CA PHE A 16 -4.34 0.70 22.78
C PHE A 16 -3.00 1.25 23.30
N HIS A 17 -1.94 0.46 23.22
CA HIS A 17 -0.58 0.97 23.40
C HIS A 17 -0.04 1.51 22.07
N SER A 18 0.12 2.83 21.97
CA SER A 18 0.91 3.45 20.89
C SER A 18 2.39 3.23 21.16
N GLN A 19 3.03 2.32 20.42
CA GLN A 19 4.49 2.10 20.43
C GLN A 19 5.18 2.82 19.26
N ASN A 20 4.87 4.10 19.03
CA ASN A 20 5.51 4.87 17.97
C ASN A 20 6.31 6.06 18.55
N PRO A 21 7.66 6.00 18.54
CA PRO A 21 8.51 7.12 18.95
C PRO A 21 8.37 8.35 18.02
N GLU A 22 7.95 8.17 16.77
CA GLU A 22 7.81 9.22 15.75
C GLU A 22 6.53 10.08 15.89
N LEU A 23 5.59 9.69 16.76
CA LEU A 23 4.39 10.46 17.06
C LEU A 23 4.63 11.60 18.09
N ARG A 24 5.88 11.85 18.51
CA ARG A 24 6.20 12.92 19.47
C ARG A 24 6.36 14.31 18.83
N THR A 25 6.58 14.41 17.53
CA THR A 25 7.05 15.66 16.89
C THR A 25 6.04 16.40 16.01
N THR A 26 4.84 15.85 15.79
CA THR A 26 3.71 16.59 15.17
C THR A 26 2.54 16.63 16.15
N GLY A 27 2.34 17.79 16.76
CA GLY A 27 1.46 17.99 17.90
C GLY A 27 -0.01 17.67 17.63
N ARG A 28 -0.46 16.55 18.21
CA ARG A 28 -1.67 16.48 19.05
C ARG A 28 -1.48 15.38 20.07
N LEU A 29 -0.86 15.73 21.20
CA LEU A 29 -1.01 14.95 22.43
C LEU A 29 -2.51 14.98 22.79
N LEU A 30 -3.24 13.89 22.55
CA LEU A 30 -4.52 13.68 23.21
C LEU A 30 -4.21 13.43 24.69
N ARG A 31 -4.24 14.52 25.48
CA ARG A 31 -4.27 14.47 26.93
C ARG A 31 -5.54 13.71 27.34
N THR A 32 -5.45 12.42 27.59
CA THR A 32 -6.51 11.66 28.25
C THR A 32 -6.48 12.01 29.73
N GLY A 33 -7.14 13.11 30.08
CA GLY A 33 -7.09 13.69 31.42
C GLY A 33 -8.33 14.51 31.75
N SER A 34 -9.52 14.01 31.41
CA SER A 34 -10.80 14.40 32.03
C SER A 34 -11.91 13.52 31.45
N LEU A 35 -12.74 12.94 32.31
CA LEU A 35 -13.94 12.21 31.89
C LEU A 35 -14.86 13.14 31.08
N GLY A 36 -15.24 12.70 29.88
CA GLY A 36 -16.30 13.33 29.07
C GLY A 36 -15.79 13.92 27.77
N LEU A 37 -16.30 13.42 26.65
CA LEU A 37 -15.99 13.76 25.25
C LEU A 37 -14.71 13.10 24.72
N LEU A 38 -14.86 11.88 24.20
CA LEU A 38 -14.01 11.41 23.11
C LEU A 38 -14.13 12.47 21.98
N PRO A 39 -13.03 13.09 21.52
CA PRO A 39 -13.10 13.87 20.31
C PRO A 39 -13.65 12.97 19.20
N SER A 40 -14.71 13.40 18.52
CA SER A 40 -15.18 12.69 17.32
C SER A 40 -14.04 12.71 16.31
N LEU A 41 -13.38 11.56 16.10
CA LEU A 41 -12.34 11.40 15.11
C LEU A 41 -12.93 11.80 13.74
N CYS A 42 -12.27 12.72 13.02
CA CYS A 42 -12.70 13.01 11.66
C CYS A 42 -12.34 11.83 10.75
N PRO A 43 -12.98 11.66 9.57
CA PRO A 43 -12.64 10.57 8.65
C PRO A 43 -11.14 10.53 8.30
N GLN A 44 -10.48 11.69 8.18
CA GLN A 44 -9.04 11.78 7.96
C GLN A 44 -8.21 11.26 9.15
N ASP A 45 -8.69 11.38 10.38
CA ASP A 45 -8.00 10.82 11.55
C ASP A 45 -8.04 9.29 11.53
N LEU A 46 -9.19 8.71 11.13
CA LEU A 46 -9.33 7.25 10.98
C LEU A 46 -8.38 6.70 9.92
N LEU A 47 -8.21 7.39 8.79
CA LEU A 47 -7.27 7.00 7.73
C LEU A 47 -5.80 7.07 8.16
N ARG A 48 -5.48 7.88 9.18
CA ARG A 48 -4.12 8.02 9.73
C ARG A 48 -3.85 7.05 10.88
N CYS A 49 -4.86 6.40 11.44
CA CYS A 49 -4.68 5.41 12.48
C CYS A 49 -3.93 4.19 11.95
N ARG A 50 -2.78 3.89 12.56
CA ARG A 50 -2.01 2.67 12.24
C ARG A 50 -2.49 1.51 13.09
N VAL A 51 -3.29 0.63 12.50
CA VAL A 51 -3.62 -0.68 13.05
C VAL A 51 -2.87 -1.74 12.23
N LEU A 52 -2.15 -2.64 12.90
CA LEU A 52 -1.48 -3.74 12.21
C LEU A 52 -2.51 -4.84 11.92
N THR A 53 -2.81 -5.06 10.65
CA THR A 53 -3.66 -6.17 10.21
C THR A 53 -2.97 -7.51 10.52
N SER A 54 -3.65 -8.37 11.28
CA SER A 54 -3.28 -9.78 11.47
C SER A 54 -4.47 -10.62 11.04
N GLY A 55 -4.23 -11.58 10.14
CA GLY A 55 -5.27 -12.34 9.46
C GLY A 55 -5.66 -11.75 8.10
N ILE A 56 -6.83 -12.18 7.64
CA ILE A 56 -7.46 -11.82 6.37
C ILE A 56 -8.79 -11.17 6.71
N PHE A 57 -9.06 -10.00 6.14
CA PHE A 57 -10.30 -9.26 6.31
C PHE A 57 -10.97 -9.08 4.95
N GLU A 58 -12.27 -9.30 4.91
CA GLU A 58 -13.05 -9.20 3.67
C GLU A 58 -13.92 -7.96 3.71
N THR A 59 -13.98 -7.24 2.60
CA THR A 59 -14.90 -6.12 2.42
C THR A 59 -15.56 -6.24 1.06
N ARG A 60 -16.88 -6.05 1.02
CA ARG A 60 -17.65 -6.02 -0.23
C ARG A 60 -18.26 -4.65 -0.41
N PHE A 61 -18.11 -4.10 -1.61
CA PHE A 61 -18.67 -2.79 -1.95
C PHE A 61 -18.99 -2.74 -3.44
N GLN A 62 -19.76 -1.73 -3.86
CA GLN A 62 -20.14 -1.55 -5.25
C GLN A 62 -19.70 -0.17 -5.75
N VAL A 63 -19.09 -0.11 -6.93
CA VAL A 63 -18.70 1.13 -7.62
C VAL A 63 -19.25 1.04 -9.04
N ASP A 64 -20.02 2.05 -9.47
CA ASP A 64 -20.61 2.11 -10.82
C ASP A 64 -21.31 0.81 -11.25
N LYS A 65 -22.07 0.21 -10.31
CA LYS A 65 -22.81 -1.07 -10.45
C LYS A 65 -21.92 -2.33 -10.54
N VAL A 66 -20.60 -2.19 -10.45
CA VAL A 66 -19.66 -3.32 -10.37
C VAL A 66 -19.41 -3.70 -8.92
N ASN A 67 -19.54 -4.98 -8.59
CA ASN A 67 -19.30 -5.50 -7.25
C ASN A 67 -17.81 -5.80 -7.06
N PHE A 68 -17.24 -5.30 -5.97
CA PHE A 68 -15.87 -5.58 -5.53
C PHE A 68 -15.91 -6.44 -4.28
N HIS A 69 -15.10 -7.48 -4.26
CA HIS A 69 -14.82 -8.30 -3.08
C HIS A 69 -13.31 -8.19 -2.80
N MET A 70 -12.97 -7.37 -1.81
CA MET A 70 -11.60 -7.05 -1.45
C MET A 70 -11.17 -7.86 -0.24
N PHE A 71 -9.95 -8.40 -0.30
CA PHE A 71 -9.30 -9.12 0.79
C PHE A 71 -8.11 -8.29 1.27
N ASP A 72 -8.18 -7.74 2.49
CA ASP A 72 -7.04 -7.12 3.16
C ASP A 72 -6.28 -8.17 3.95
N VAL A 73 -5.00 -8.35 3.63
CA VAL A 73 -4.15 -9.40 4.19
C VAL A 73 -3.00 -8.78 4.97
N GLY A 74 -2.69 -9.34 6.13
CA GLY A 74 -1.53 -8.91 6.92
C GLY A 74 -0.22 -9.01 6.12
N GLY A 75 0.54 -7.90 6.07
CA GLY A 75 1.78 -7.81 5.30
C GLY A 75 3.07 -8.28 6.01
N GLN A 76 2.99 -8.51 7.32
CA GLN A 76 4.13 -8.93 8.15
C GLN A 76 4.57 -10.35 7.77
N ARG A 77 5.86 -10.66 7.92
CA ARG A 77 6.43 -11.97 7.51
C ARG A 77 5.63 -13.17 8.02
N ASP A 78 5.20 -13.15 9.29
CA ASP A 78 4.43 -14.24 9.91
C ASP A 78 3.01 -14.42 9.35
N GLU A 79 2.48 -13.38 8.72
CA GLU A 79 1.13 -13.38 8.13
C GLU A 79 1.14 -13.92 6.68
N ARG A 80 2.28 -13.83 5.98
CA ARG A 80 2.39 -14.15 4.55
C ARG A 80 2.05 -15.60 4.20
N ARG A 81 2.26 -16.53 5.13
CA ARG A 81 1.87 -17.94 4.95
C ARG A 81 0.36 -18.14 4.75
N LYS A 82 -0.46 -17.17 5.20
CA LYS A 82 -1.93 -17.21 5.07
C LYS A 82 -2.40 -16.72 3.69
N TRP A 83 -1.57 -16.01 2.93
CA TRP A 83 -1.96 -15.39 1.67
C TRP A 83 -2.48 -16.38 0.62
N ILE A 84 -1.96 -17.60 0.64
CA ILE A 84 -2.42 -18.68 -0.25
C ILE A 84 -3.93 -18.96 -0.13
N GLN A 85 -4.54 -18.64 1.02
CA GLN A 85 -5.98 -18.78 1.24
C GLN A 85 -6.81 -17.80 0.40
N CYS A 86 -6.20 -16.74 -0.12
CA CYS A 86 -6.84 -15.70 -0.93
C CYS A 86 -6.51 -15.81 -2.43
N PHE A 87 -5.69 -16.79 -2.85
CA PHE A 87 -5.15 -16.81 -4.22
C PHE A 87 -6.06 -17.46 -5.27
N ASN A 88 -7.22 -18.00 -4.87
CA ASN A 88 -8.17 -18.56 -5.81
C ASN A 88 -9.06 -17.45 -6.39
N ASP A 89 -9.18 -17.41 -7.73
CA ASP A 89 -10.11 -16.57 -8.49
C ASP A 89 -10.01 -15.05 -8.25
N VAL A 90 -8.80 -14.55 -7.94
CA VAL A 90 -8.56 -13.10 -7.86
C VAL A 90 -8.45 -12.49 -9.25
N THR A 91 -9.11 -11.34 -9.46
CA THR A 91 -9.00 -10.60 -10.73
C THR A 91 -7.66 -9.86 -10.85
N ALA A 92 -7.19 -9.28 -9.75
CA ALA A 92 -5.97 -8.50 -9.70
C ALA A 92 -5.42 -8.47 -8.26
N ILE A 93 -4.14 -8.17 -8.13
CA ILE A 93 -3.48 -7.93 -6.84
C ILE A 93 -3.22 -6.43 -6.69
N ILE A 94 -3.60 -5.85 -5.56
CA ILE A 94 -3.15 -4.50 -5.19
C ILE A 94 -1.92 -4.64 -4.30
N TYR A 95 -0.74 -4.31 -4.83
CA TYR A 95 0.50 -4.31 -4.07
C TYR A 95 0.81 -2.91 -3.57
N VAL A 96 0.99 -2.74 -2.26
CA VAL A 96 1.25 -1.42 -1.65
C VAL A 96 2.69 -1.32 -1.15
N ALA A 97 3.50 -0.52 -1.82
CA ALA A 97 4.87 -0.20 -1.44
C ALA A 97 4.94 1.12 -0.65
N ALA A 98 5.64 1.14 0.48
CA ALA A 98 5.83 2.37 1.27
C ALA A 98 7.11 3.11 0.82
N CYS A 99 7.01 3.95 -0.22
CA CYS A 99 8.16 4.59 -0.88
C CYS A 99 9.03 5.42 0.05
N SER A 100 8.43 6.08 1.05
CA SER A 100 9.17 6.88 2.03
C SER A 100 10.04 6.05 2.99
N SER A 101 9.99 4.72 2.95
CA SER A 101 10.74 3.83 3.85
C SER A 101 12.13 3.44 3.33
N TYR A 102 12.65 4.11 2.29
CA TYR A 102 13.94 3.79 1.66
C TYR A 102 15.14 3.83 2.63
N ASN A 103 15.03 4.58 3.73
CA ASN A 103 16.08 4.72 4.76
C ASN A 103 15.76 3.98 6.07
N MET A 104 14.76 3.09 6.08
CA MET A 104 14.31 2.38 7.28
C MET A 104 14.58 0.88 7.19
N VAL A 105 14.68 0.23 8.35
CA VAL A 105 14.72 -1.23 8.47
C VAL A 105 13.38 -1.82 8.91
N ILE A 106 13.09 -3.06 8.53
CA ILE A 106 11.89 -3.79 8.99
C ILE A 106 11.99 -4.05 10.50
N ARG A 107 10.84 -4.22 11.17
CA ARG A 107 10.82 -4.38 12.63
C ARG A 107 11.22 -5.79 13.06
N GLU A 108 10.97 -6.75 12.18
CA GLU A 108 11.12 -8.18 12.42
C GLU A 108 12.57 -8.58 12.68
N ASP A 109 13.53 -7.95 12.01
CA ASP A 109 14.97 -8.22 12.21
C ASP A 109 15.82 -6.97 12.51
N ASN A 110 15.25 -5.76 12.43
CA ASN A 110 15.95 -4.48 12.60
C ASN A 110 17.22 -4.32 11.75
N ASN A 111 17.31 -5.03 10.63
CA ASN A 111 18.50 -5.06 9.79
C ASN A 111 18.16 -4.90 8.30
N THR A 112 17.10 -5.58 7.83
CA THR A 112 16.74 -5.57 6.41
C THR A 112 16.08 -4.25 6.03
N ASN A 113 16.57 -3.58 4.99
CA ASN A 113 15.99 -2.35 4.48
C ASN A 113 14.55 -2.58 4.00
N ARG A 114 13.61 -1.71 4.40
CA ARG A 114 12.17 -1.89 4.12
C ARG A 114 11.83 -1.84 2.63
N LEU A 115 12.46 -0.95 1.87
CA LEU A 115 12.17 -0.83 0.45
C LEU A 115 12.77 -2.01 -0.32
N ARG A 116 13.96 -2.49 0.07
CA ARG A 116 14.53 -3.74 -0.47
C ARG A 116 13.65 -4.95 -0.19
N GLU A 117 13.23 -5.15 1.06
CA GLU A 117 12.30 -6.23 1.42
C GLU A 117 11.00 -6.15 0.59
N SER A 118 10.51 -4.94 0.30
CA SER A 118 9.35 -4.74 -0.55
C SER A 118 9.62 -5.16 -2.00
N LEU A 119 10.79 -4.84 -2.56
CA LEU A 119 11.19 -5.29 -3.89
C LEU A 119 11.30 -6.81 -3.96
N ASP A 120 11.96 -7.45 -2.99
CA ASP A 120 12.11 -8.90 -2.94
C ASP A 120 10.75 -9.61 -2.83
N LEU A 121 9.84 -9.05 -2.01
CA LEU A 121 8.48 -9.56 -1.89
C LEU A 121 7.67 -9.38 -3.17
N PHE A 122 7.80 -8.22 -3.83
CA PHE A 122 7.14 -7.96 -5.11
C PHE A 122 7.62 -8.92 -6.18
N GLU A 123 8.93 -9.16 -6.28
CA GLU A 123 9.52 -10.15 -7.19
C GLU A 123 8.99 -11.57 -6.92
N SER A 124 8.89 -11.95 -5.65
CA SER A 124 8.34 -13.25 -5.25
C SER A 124 6.88 -13.41 -5.68
N ILE A 125 6.05 -12.36 -5.56
CA ILE A 125 4.65 -12.38 -6.01
C ILE A 125 4.56 -12.40 -7.53
N TRP A 126 5.33 -11.53 -8.20
CA TRP A 126 5.35 -11.39 -9.66
C TRP A 126 5.73 -12.72 -10.33
N ASN A 127 6.76 -13.39 -9.83
CA ASN A 127 7.24 -14.66 -10.38
C ASN A 127 6.51 -15.89 -9.82
N ASN A 128 5.47 -15.71 -9.01
CA ASN A 128 4.75 -16.81 -8.39
C ASN A 128 4.01 -17.65 -9.42
N ARG A 129 4.24 -18.98 -9.42
CA ARG A 129 3.62 -19.92 -10.36
C ARG A 129 2.09 -19.88 -10.38
N TRP A 130 1.47 -19.58 -9.23
CA TRP A 130 0.02 -19.53 -9.06
C TRP A 130 -0.58 -18.19 -9.48
N LEU A 131 0.25 -17.16 -9.72
CA LEU A 131 -0.17 -15.79 -10.04
C LEU A 131 0.29 -15.32 -11.44
N ARG A 132 0.78 -16.23 -12.28
CA ARG A 132 1.38 -15.92 -13.60
C ARG A 132 0.47 -15.18 -14.58
N THR A 133 -0.84 -15.24 -14.39
CA THR A 133 -1.84 -14.55 -15.23
C THR A 133 -2.50 -13.39 -14.51
N ILE A 134 -2.15 -13.16 -13.23
CA ILE A 134 -2.78 -12.17 -12.38
C ILE A 134 -1.98 -10.88 -12.47
N SER A 135 -2.63 -9.83 -12.94
CA SER A 135 -2.01 -8.50 -13.04
C SER A 135 -1.91 -7.84 -11.67
N ILE A 136 -0.90 -6.99 -11.50
CA ILE A 136 -0.63 -6.27 -10.25
C ILE A 136 -0.87 -4.77 -10.45
N ILE A 137 -1.76 -4.21 -9.65
CA ILE A 137 -1.90 -2.77 -9.45
C ILE A 137 -0.92 -2.37 -8.37
N LEU A 138 0.11 -1.61 -8.72
CA LEU A 138 1.20 -1.23 -7.82
C LEU A 138 0.95 0.17 -7.26
N PHE A 139 0.66 0.24 -5.97
CA PHE A 139 0.55 1.48 -5.23
C PHE A 139 1.89 1.86 -4.61
N LEU A 140 2.53 2.87 -5.21
CA LEU A 140 3.68 3.57 -4.68
C LEU A 140 3.17 4.59 -3.65
N ASN A 141 2.93 4.11 -2.43
CA ASN A 141 2.26 4.86 -1.37
C ASN A 141 3.24 5.71 -0.54
N LYS A 142 2.68 6.64 0.23
CA LYS A 142 3.39 7.62 1.08
C LYS A 142 4.22 8.63 0.29
N GLN A 143 3.69 9.09 -0.84
CA GLN A 143 4.33 10.13 -1.67
C GLN A 143 4.50 11.45 -0.90
N ASP A 144 3.56 11.79 -0.02
CA ASP A 144 3.65 12.90 0.93
C ASP A 144 4.92 12.81 1.80
N MET A 145 5.10 11.68 2.47
CA MET A 145 6.25 11.45 3.35
C MET A 145 7.57 11.30 2.56
N LEU A 146 7.50 10.82 1.30
CA LEU A 146 8.67 10.75 0.43
C LEU A 146 9.13 12.16 0.05
N ALA A 147 8.20 13.01 -0.39
CA ALA A 147 8.47 14.40 -0.76
C ALA A 147 9.11 15.16 0.41
N GLU A 148 8.51 15.10 1.60
CA GLU A 148 9.06 15.74 2.80
C GLU A 148 10.51 15.29 3.09
N LYS A 149 10.79 13.99 2.99
CA LYS A 149 12.10 13.43 3.33
C LYS A 149 13.17 13.79 2.30
N VAL A 150 12.82 13.77 1.02
CA VAL A 150 13.70 14.15 -0.09
C VAL A 150 14.06 15.63 0.00
N LEU A 151 13.06 16.50 0.24
CA LEU A 151 13.27 17.94 0.35
C LEU A 151 14.04 18.33 1.62
N ALA A 152 13.85 17.60 2.72
CA ALA A 152 14.62 17.81 3.95
C ALA A 152 16.12 17.51 3.78
N GLY A 153 16.51 16.66 2.83
CA GLY A 153 17.92 16.39 2.49
C GLY A 153 18.74 15.69 3.57
N LYS A 154 18.13 15.23 4.68
CA LYS A 154 18.83 14.61 5.82
C LYS A 154 19.27 13.16 5.59
N SER A 155 18.54 12.43 4.75
CA SER A 155 18.83 11.04 4.40
C SER A 155 18.71 10.90 2.89
N LYS A 156 19.85 10.80 2.21
CA LYS A 156 19.90 10.73 0.76
C LYS A 156 19.53 9.33 0.28
N ILE A 157 18.89 9.22 -0.88
CA ILE A 157 18.46 7.91 -1.40
C ILE A 157 19.69 7.09 -1.82
N GLU A 158 20.70 7.75 -2.40
CA GLU A 158 21.96 7.14 -2.85
C GLU A 158 22.78 6.47 -1.74
N ASP A 159 22.60 6.87 -0.48
CA ASP A 159 23.24 6.20 0.67
C ASP A 159 22.68 4.79 0.89
N TYR A 160 21.44 4.54 0.44
CA TYR A 160 20.74 3.27 0.58
C TYR A 160 20.63 2.53 -0.75
N PHE A 161 20.50 3.24 -1.86
CA PHE A 161 20.37 2.74 -3.23
C PHE A 161 21.39 3.47 -4.13
N PRO A 162 22.65 3.02 -4.17
CA PRO A 162 23.74 3.73 -4.86
C PRO A 162 23.46 4.04 -6.33
N GLU A 163 22.68 3.19 -7.01
CA GLU A 163 22.25 3.38 -8.39
C GLU A 163 21.40 4.66 -8.59
N TYR A 164 20.82 5.21 -7.54
CA TYR A 164 20.11 6.49 -7.59
C TYR A 164 21.03 7.66 -7.94
N ALA A 165 22.34 7.58 -7.67
CA ALA A 165 23.27 8.67 -8.01
C ALA A 165 23.28 8.96 -9.52
N ASN A 166 23.16 7.91 -10.35
CA ASN A 166 23.22 8.00 -11.80
C ASN A 166 21.84 7.98 -12.47
N TYR A 167 20.76 7.91 -11.68
CA TYR A 167 19.41 7.84 -12.23
C TYR A 167 19.01 9.16 -12.89
N THR A 168 18.34 9.07 -14.04
CA THR A 168 17.72 10.20 -14.72
C THR A 168 16.25 9.90 -14.93
N VAL A 169 15.42 10.93 -14.86
CA VAL A 169 13.97 10.78 -15.06
C VAL A 169 13.74 10.48 -16.54
N PRO A 170 12.94 9.44 -16.87
CA PRO A 170 12.57 9.14 -18.25
C PRO A 170 11.89 10.33 -18.95
N GLU A 171 12.12 10.49 -20.25
CA GLU A 171 11.55 11.61 -21.03
C GLU A 171 10.01 11.59 -21.10
N ASP A 172 9.42 10.40 -21.01
CA ASP A 172 7.98 10.16 -21.01
C ASP A 172 7.35 10.34 -19.61
N ALA A 173 8.15 10.69 -18.60
CA ALA A 173 7.64 10.97 -17.26
C ALA A 173 6.73 12.20 -17.26
N THR A 174 5.54 12.05 -16.70
CA THR A 174 4.60 13.14 -16.47
C THR A 174 4.64 13.57 -15.00
N PRO A 175 5.49 14.54 -14.61
CA PRO A 175 5.50 15.08 -13.25
C PRO A 175 4.19 15.79 -12.93
N ASP A 176 3.85 15.83 -11.64
CA ASP A 176 2.70 16.60 -11.18
C ASP A 176 2.99 18.10 -11.29
N ALA A 177 1.98 18.90 -11.64
CA ALA A 177 2.15 20.34 -11.80
C ALA A 177 2.65 20.98 -10.50
N GLY A 178 3.81 21.65 -10.56
CA GLY A 178 4.43 22.31 -9.42
C GLY A 178 5.23 21.38 -8.48
N GLU A 179 5.44 20.11 -8.83
CA GLU A 179 6.29 19.21 -8.07
C GLU A 179 7.77 19.57 -8.21
N ASP A 180 8.53 19.48 -7.11
CA ASP A 180 9.97 19.70 -7.12
C ASP A 180 10.67 18.59 -7.93
N PRO A 181 11.60 18.92 -8.86
CA PRO A 181 12.31 17.94 -9.67
C PRO A 181 13.03 16.84 -8.87
N LYS A 182 13.47 17.12 -7.65
CA LYS A 182 14.08 16.11 -6.76
C LYS A 182 13.06 15.07 -6.32
N VAL A 183 11.83 15.49 -6.04
CA VAL A 183 10.73 14.60 -5.65
C VAL A 183 10.30 13.77 -6.84
N THR A 184 10.14 14.38 -8.02
CA THR A 184 9.90 13.66 -9.28
C THR A 184 10.97 12.60 -9.51
N ARG A 185 12.25 12.96 -9.42
CA ARG A 185 13.36 12.02 -9.60
C ARG A 185 13.31 10.86 -8.60
N ALA A 186 13.03 11.15 -7.33
CA ALA A 186 12.92 10.13 -6.30
C ALA A 186 11.76 9.16 -6.54
N LYS A 187 10.55 9.66 -6.83
CA LYS A 187 9.37 8.80 -7.01
C LYS A 187 9.49 7.93 -8.27
N PHE A 188 9.99 8.49 -9.37
CA PHE A 188 10.19 7.75 -10.61
C PHE A 188 11.32 6.71 -10.49
N PHE A 189 12.40 7.01 -9.76
CA PHE A 189 13.42 6.01 -9.44
C PHE A 189 12.83 4.79 -8.72
N ILE A 190 12.01 5.03 -7.70
CA ILE A 190 11.38 3.95 -6.94
C ILE A 190 10.40 3.17 -7.82
N ARG A 191 9.60 3.86 -8.65
CA ARG A 191 8.74 3.22 -9.65
C ARG A 191 9.56 2.27 -10.53
N ASP A 192 10.68 2.73 -11.05
CA ASP A 192 11.50 1.99 -12.00
C ASP A 192 12.24 0.81 -11.36
N LEU A 193 12.48 0.82 -10.04
CA LEU A 193 12.93 -0.37 -9.31
C LEU A 193 11.90 -1.51 -9.42
N PHE A 194 10.61 -1.22 -9.22
CA PHE A 194 9.55 -2.22 -9.34
C PHE A 194 9.26 -2.59 -10.79
N LEU A 195 9.24 -1.61 -11.71
CA LEU A 195 8.95 -1.88 -13.11
C LEU A 195 10.02 -2.78 -13.74
N ARG A 196 11.30 -2.59 -13.39
CA ARG A 196 12.39 -3.49 -13.81
C ARG A 196 12.11 -4.96 -13.49
N ILE A 197 11.53 -5.24 -12.32
CA ILE A 197 11.13 -6.60 -11.94
C ILE A 197 10.01 -7.07 -12.88
N SER A 198 8.97 -6.26 -13.07
CA SER A 198 7.81 -6.65 -13.87
C SER A 198 8.10 -6.82 -15.37
N THR A 199 9.08 -6.11 -15.91
CA THR A 199 9.45 -6.17 -17.33
C THR A 199 10.54 -7.20 -17.62
N ALA A 200 11.17 -7.79 -16.60
CA ALA A 200 12.22 -8.78 -16.79
C ALA A 200 11.69 -10.07 -17.42
N THR A 201 10.48 -10.49 -17.05
CA THR A 201 9.79 -11.67 -17.58
C THR A 201 8.78 -11.24 -18.65
N GLY A 202 9.27 -11.00 -19.87
CA GLY A 202 8.49 -10.51 -21.01
C GLY A 202 7.51 -11.52 -21.63
N ASP A 203 6.81 -12.34 -20.84
CA ASP A 203 5.85 -13.32 -21.37
C ASP A 203 4.49 -12.72 -21.74
N GLY A 204 4.27 -11.44 -21.39
CA GLY A 204 3.09 -10.66 -21.75
C GLY A 204 1.78 -11.18 -21.15
N LYS A 205 1.82 -12.12 -20.18
CA LYS A 205 0.60 -12.76 -19.65
C LYS A 205 -0.13 -11.88 -18.66
N HIS A 206 0.60 -11.10 -17.89
CA HIS A 206 0.09 -10.16 -16.91
C HIS A 206 0.87 -8.83 -16.94
N TYR A 207 0.28 -7.78 -16.36
CA TYR A 207 0.83 -6.42 -16.42
C TYR A 207 0.93 -5.82 -15.02
N CYS A 208 1.84 -4.85 -14.89
CA CYS A 208 1.99 -4.01 -13.71
C CYS A 208 1.43 -2.61 -14.00
N TYR A 209 0.51 -2.13 -13.16
CA TYR A 209 -0.14 -0.82 -13.28
C TYR A 209 0.33 0.09 -12.12
N PRO A 210 1.40 0.89 -12.31
CA PRO A 210 1.96 1.71 -11.24
C PRO A 210 1.15 2.99 -11.01
N HIS A 211 0.85 3.29 -9.74
CA HIS A 211 0.20 4.53 -9.31
C HIS A 211 0.96 5.15 -8.15
N PHE A 212 1.23 6.45 -8.26
CA PHE A 212 1.70 7.26 -7.13
C PHE A 212 0.50 7.60 -6.25
N THR A 213 0.53 7.16 -4.98
CA THR A 213 -0.62 7.29 -4.08
C THR A 213 -0.24 7.89 -2.73
N CYS A 214 -1.22 8.55 -2.12
CA CYS A 214 -1.21 8.87 -0.70
C CYS A 214 -2.42 8.20 -0.05
N ALA A 215 -2.29 7.68 1.16
CA ALA A 215 -3.38 6.95 1.84
C ALA A 215 -4.63 7.79 2.09
N VAL A 216 -4.50 9.13 2.12
CA VAL A 216 -5.63 10.06 2.26
C VAL A 216 -6.23 10.49 0.91
N ASP A 217 -5.66 10.03 -0.20
CA ASP A 217 -6.18 10.31 -1.54
C ASP A 217 -7.41 9.46 -1.83
N THR A 218 -8.58 10.11 -1.85
CA THR A 218 -9.87 9.47 -2.16
C THR A 218 -9.97 9.02 -3.62
N GLU A 219 -9.07 9.48 -4.49
CA GLU A 219 -9.03 9.10 -5.90
C GLU A 219 -8.47 7.70 -6.13
N ASN A 220 -7.79 7.12 -5.14
CA ASN A 220 -7.20 5.78 -5.25
C ASN A 220 -8.22 4.72 -5.68
N ILE A 221 -9.45 4.77 -5.14
CA ILE A 221 -10.51 3.82 -5.50
C ILE A 221 -10.89 3.95 -6.97
N ARG A 222 -10.93 5.17 -7.52
CA ARG A 222 -11.23 5.39 -8.94
C ARG A 222 -10.11 4.85 -9.84
N ARG A 223 -8.85 5.00 -9.42
CA ARG A 223 -7.69 4.41 -10.14
C ARG A 223 -7.79 2.89 -10.17
N VAL A 224 -8.02 2.23 -9.03
CA VAL A 224 -8.24 0.77 -8.95
C VAL A 224 -9.37 0.35 -9.88
N PHE A 225 -10.50 1.05 -9.83
CA PHE A 225 -11.65 0.74 -10.67
C PHE A 225 -11.30 0.78 -12.16
N ASN A 226 -10.59 1.82 -12.61
CA ASN A 226 -10.17 1.97 -14.00
C ASN A 226 -9.18 0.88 -14.43
N ASP A 227 -8.21 0.52 -13.58
CA ASP A 227 -7.27 -0.56 -13.89
C ASP A 227 -7.97 -1.92 -13.97
N CYS A 228 -8.88 -2.21 -13.03
CA CYS A 228 -9.66 -3.44 -13.06
C CYS A 228 -10.48 -3.53 -14.35
N ARG A 229 -11.03 -2.41 -14.84
CA ARG A 229 -11.74 -2.36 -16.12
C ARG A 229 -10.81 -2.72 -17.29
N ASP A 230 -9.61 -2.14 -17.36
CA ASP A 230 -8.63 -2.46 -18.41
C ASP A 230 -8.19 -3.93 -18.34
N ILE A 231 -7.87 -4.44 -17.13
CA ILE A 231 -7.50 -5.85 -16.91
C ILE A 231 -8.61 -6.78 -17.43
N ILE A 232 -9.87 -6.55 -17.06
CA ILE A 232 -11.00 -7.36 -17.50
C ILE A 232 -11.17 -7.26 -19.03
N GLN A 233 -11.06 -6.07 -19.61
CA GLN A 233 -11.15 -5.88 -21.05
C GLN A 233 -10.04 -6.64 -21.80
N ARG A 234 -8.80 -6.58 -21.34
CA ARG A 234 -7.67 -7.32 -21.92
C ARG A 234 -7.83 -8.82 -21.76
N MET A 235 -8.34 -9.29 -20.62
CA MET A 235 -8.64 -10.70 -20.40
C MET A 235 -9.68 -11.20 -21.43
N HIS A 236 -10.76 -10.44 -21.65
CA HIS A 236 -11.76 -10.77 -22.67
C HIS A 236 -11.16 -10.76 -24.07
N LEU A 237 -10.38 -9.74 -24.45
CA LEU A 237 -9.78 -9.66 -25.78
C LEU A 237 -8.80 -10.81 -26.06
N LYS A 238 -7.97 -11.19 -25.08
CA LYS A 238 -7.08 -12.37 -25.20
C LYS A 238 -7.86 -13.68 -25.35
N GLN A 239 -9.00 -13.82 -24.67
CA GLN A 239 -9.85 -15.00 -24.80
C GLN A 239 -10.39 -15.18 -26.23
N TYR A 240 -10.52 -14.09 -26.99
CA TYR A 240 -10.97 -14.09 -28.39
C TYR A 240 -9.82 -14.00 -29.41
N GLU A 241 -8.56 -14.19 -29.00
CA GLU A 241 -7.37 -14.09 -29.86
C GLU A 241 -7.22 -12.74 -30.59
N LEU A 242 -7.77 -11.67 -30.02
CA LEU A 242 -7.69 -10.31 -30.57
C LEU A 242 -6.46 -9.52 -30.10
N LEU A 243 -5.60 -10.16 -29.29
CA LEU A 243 -4.36 -9.62 -28.70
C LEU A 243 -3.24 -10.66 -28.70
#